data_AF-A0A535NEU0-F1
#
_entry.id   AF-A0A535NEU0-F1
#
_cell.length_a   1.000
_cell.length_b   1.000
_cell.length_c   1.000
_cell.angle_alpha   90.00
_cell.angle_beta   90.00
_cell.angle_gamma   90.00
#
_symmetry.space_group_name_H-M   'P 1'
#
loop_
_entity.id
_entity.type
_entity.pdbx_description
1 polymer ?
#
loop_
_entity_poly.entity_id
_entity_poly.type
_entity_poly.pdbx_seq_one_letter_code
_entity_poly.pdbx_strand_id
1 'polypeptide(L)'
;MSRDRLTLLALLSGRAHDYAHLARPLLHSLERIHRFDIEVARDFSALNAGHGRVLLAASDVPLDADQAAQLNEFVRRGGGVVLLHGTLATWSEHDAVAEMAGWRLGRPAPLTELVIRVADHPVTERLSPEIRVEDELYLSEGPPAEANVLLRASWRFSDQVVAYERQHGDGRFVQIGLGHGAATYQDPEFQKLVHRAVLFASGAAQAPTVGVGLIGYGAIARGHAESISATPGLDVRAAADISPERRELASRELGVNSYSSAEELLRDPDIGLVV
;
A
#
# COMPACT_ATOMS: atom_id res chain seq x y z
N MET A 1 10.72 -13.02 -17.49
CA MET A 1 9.70 -12.14 -18.08
C MET A 1 9.83 -10.78 -17.42
N SER A 2 10.10 -9.71 -18.19
CA SER A 2 10.05 -8.34 -17.67
C SER A 2 8.62 -8.10 -17.16
N ARG A 3 8.43 -7.88 -15.87
CA ARG A 3 7.12 -7.47 -15.36
C ARG A 3 6.94 -6.02 -15.80
N ASP A 4 5.83 -5.71 -16.49
CA ASP A 4 5.53 -4.34 -16.91
C ASP A 4 5.60 -3.41 -15.69
N ARG A 5 6.44 -2.38 -15.80
CA ARG A 5 6.59 -1.36 -14.76
C ARG A 5 5.41 -0.40 -14.83
N LEU A 6 4.86 -0.05 -13.68
CA LEU A 6 3.77 0.91 -13.56
C LEU A 6 4.35 2.34 -13.53
N THR A 7 3.89 3.22 -14.40
CA THR A 7 4.29 4.63 -14.33
C THR A 7 3.57 5.32 -13.18
N LEU A 8 4.35 5.80 -12.22
CA LEU A 8 3.91 6.54 -11.03
C LEU A 8 4.35 7.99 -11.15
N LEU A 9 3.40 8.90 -11.19
CA LEU A 9 3.68 10.33 -11.07
C LEU A 9 3.62 10.71 -9.59
N ALA A 10 4.75 11.12 -9.02
CA ALA A 10 4.84 11.66 -7.67
C ALA A 10 4.81 13.19 -7.70
N LEU A 11 3.66 13.80 -7.38
CA LEU A 11 3.51 15.24 -7.28
C LEU A 11 3.82 15.71 -5.86
N LEU A 12 4.96 16.38 -5.69
CA LEU A 12 5.47 16.85 -4.40
C LEU A 12 5.67 18.35 -4.45
N SER A 13 4.74 19.11 -3.86
CA SER A 13 4.74 20.58 -3.98
C SER A 13 4.19 21.22 -2.72
N GLY A 14 4.94 22.13 -2.08
CA GLY A 14 4.47 22.74 -0.84
C GLY A 14 4.92 24.18 -0.62
N ARG A 15 4.15 24.87 0.21
CA ARG A 15 4.34 26.24 0.71
C ARG A 15 4.73 26.21 2.19
N ALA A 16 4.04 25.39 2.99
CA ALA A 16 4.33 25.19 4.41
C ALA A 16 5.28 24.02 4.64
N HIS A 17 5.22 22.98 3.80
CA HIS A 17 6.07 21.80 3.90
C HIS A 17 6.97 21.62 2.67
N ASP A 18 8.23 21.23 2.87
CA ASP A 18 9.11 20.79 1.77
C ASP A 18 8.88 19.31 1.46
N TYR A 19 7.74 18.98 0.84
CA TYR A 19 7.37 17.60 0.50
C TYR A 19 8.43 16.90 -0.38
N ALA A 20 9.12 17.66 -1.24
CA ALA A 20 10.18 17.10 -2.09
C ALA A 20 11.40 16.62 -1.27
N HIS A 21 11.67 17.26 -0.13
CA HIS A 21 12.66 16.77 0.83
C HIS A 21 12.09 15.66 1.73
N LEU A 22 10.91 15.88 2.32
CA LEU A 22 10.30 14.97 3.29
C LEU A 22 10.05 13.58 2.71
N ALA A 23 9.57 13.50 1.46
CA ALA A 23 9.18 12.24 0.84
C ALA A 23 10.36 11.41 0.28
N ARG A 24 11.62 11.90 0.36
CA ARG A 24 12.79 11.15 -0.16
C ARG A 24 12.91 9.72 0.34
N PRO A 25 12.72 9.42 1.65
CA PRO A 25 12.80 8.04 2.14
C PRO A 25 11.71 7.14 1.53
N LEU A 26 10.50 7.68 1.33
CA LEU A 26 9.39 6.98 0.68
C LEU A 26 9.69 6.72 -0.80
N LEU A 27 10.17 7.73 -1.55
CA LEU A 27 10.55 7.54 -2.96
C LEU A 27 11.64 6.47 -3.10
N HIS A 28 12.67 6.53 -2.26
CA HIS A 28 13.73 5.52 -2.25
C HIS A 28 13.18 4.11 -1.95
N SER A 29 12.22 4.00 -1.02
CA SER A 29 11.55 2.74 -0.71
C SER A 29 10.77 2.19 -1.91
N LEU A 30 10.04 3.05 -2.63
CA LEU A 30 9.29 2.67 -3.84
C LEU A 30 10.21 2.23 -4.99
N GLU A 31 11.34 2.91 -5.20
CA GLU A 31 12.33 2.57 -6.23
C GLU A 31 12.92 1.16 -6.04
N ARG A 32 13.21 0.78 -4.79
CA ARG A 32 13.81 -0.52 -4.44
C ARG A 32 12.93 -1.72 -4.76
N ILE A 33 11.63 -1.50 -4.96
CA ILE A 33 10.68 -2.57 -5.28
C ILE A 33 10.73 -2.89 -6.79
N HIS A 34 11.36 -2.02 -7.60
CA HIS A 34 11.56 -2.19 -9.05
C HIS A 34 10.26 -2.46 -9.82
N ARG A 35 9.12 -1.99 -9.29
CA ARG A 35 7.78 -2.11 -9.90
C ARG A 35 7.29 -0.83 -10.55
N PHE A 36 7.81 0.31 -10.12
CA PHE A 36 7.38 1.61 -10.62
C PHE A 36 8.45 2.22 -11.50
N ASP A 37 8.03 2.90 -12.55
CA ASP A 37 8.81 3.96 -13.17
C ASP A 37 8.32 5.29 -12.59
N ILE A 38 9.16 5.94 -11.78
CA ILE A 38 8.73 7.06 -10.95
C ILE A 38 9.17 8.37 -11.62
N GLU A 39 8.17 9.19 -11.96
CA GLU A 39 8.38 10.56 -12.40
C GLU A 39 8.05 11.50 -11.23
N VAL A 40 8.99 12.35 -10.83
CA VAL A 40 8.76 13.32 -9.75
C VAL A 40 8.47 14.69 -10.36
N ALA A 41 7.31 15.25 -10.04
CA ALA A 41 6.87 16.56 -10.50
C ALA A 41 6.63 17.51 -9.32
N ARG A 42 6.74 18.82 -9.60
CA ARG A 42 6.45 19.90 -8.62
C ARG A 42 5.20 20.69 -8.97
N ASP A 43 4.64 20.46 -10.15
CA ASP A 43 3.44 21.11 -10.63
C ASP A 43 2.54 20.09 -11.34
N PHE A 44 1.26 20.41 -11.38
CA PHE A 44 0.23 19.50 -11.86
C PHE A 44 0.28 19.27 -13.39
N SER A 45 0.96 20.13 -14.16
CA SER A 45 0.96 20.03 -15.62
C SER A 45 1.56 18.71 -16.13
N ALA A 46 2.40 18.06 -15.32
CA ALA A 46 2.96 16.74 -15.60
C ALA A 46 1.88 15.63 -15.74
N LEU A 47 0.72 15.75 -15.06
CA LEU A 47 -0.35 14.76 -15.20
C LEU A 47 -0.90 14.73 -16.63
N ASN A 48 -0.94 15.88 -17.30
CA ASN A 48 -1.48 16.02 -18.65
C ASN A 48 -0.57 15.47 -19.75
N ALA A 49 0.69 15.13 -19.42
CA ALA A 49 1.60 14.50 -20.36
C ALA A 49 1.21 13.04 -20.67
N GLY A 50 0.22 12.47 -19.98
CA GLY A 50 -0.40 11.18 -20.32
C GLY A 50 0.43 9.95 -19.95
N HIS A 51 1.52 10.13 -19.19
CA HIS A 51 2.44 9.05 -18.85
C HIS A 51 2.02 8.28 -17.59
N GLY A 52 1.33 8.90 -16.64
CA GLY A 52 0.99 8.29 -15.34
C GLY A 52 -0.25 7.39 -15.38
N ARG A 53 -0.13 6.16 -14.85
CA ARG A 53 -1.29 5.32 -14.49
C ARG A 53 -1.80 5.63 -13.08
N VAL A 54 -0.90 6.09 -12.21
CA VAL A 54 -1.21 6.49 -10.84
C VAL A 54 -0.53 7.81 -10.50
N LEU A 55 -1.27 8.69 -9.82
CA LEU A 55 -0.76 9.90 -9.16
C LEU A 55 -0.62 9.64 -7.66
N LEU A 56 0.57 9.82 -7.12
CA LEU A 56 0.82 9.96 -5.68
C LEU A 56 1.09 11.43 -5.39
N ALA A 57 0.27 12.07 -4.57
CA ALA A 57 0.42 13.51 -4.30
C ALA A 57 0.55 13.82 -2.80
N ALA A 58 1.54 14.64 -2.49
CA ALA A 58 1.67 15.34 -1.21
C ALA A 58 1.83 16.83 -1.52
N SER A 59 0.78 17.61 -1.27
CA SER A 59 0.77 19.04 -1.59
C SER A 59 -0.15 19.89 -0.73
N ASP A 60 0.29 21.10 -0.40
CA ASP A 60 -0.52 22.17 0.22
C ASP A 60 -0.74 23.37 -0.74
N VAL A 61 -0.41 23.17 -2.02
CA VAL A 61 -0.62 24.12 -3.10
C VAL A 61 -2.01 23.83 -3.69
N PRO A 62 -2.94 24.80 -3.68
CA PRO A 62 -4.26 24.62 -4.27
C PRO A 62 -4.17 24.37 -5.77
N LEU A 63 -5.04 23.50 -6.26
CA LEU A 63 -5.29 23.37 -7.69
C LEU A 63 -6.06 24.59 -8.19
N ASP A 64 -5.96 24.89 -9.48
CA ASP A 64 -6.98 25.70 -10.15
C ASP A 64 -8.19 24.82 -10.56
N ALA A 65 -9.25 25.46 -11.06
CA ALA A 65 -10.49 24.76 -11.41
C ALA A 65 -10.32 23.76 -12.56
N ASP A 66 -9.44 24.07 -13.54
CA ASP A 66 -9.18 23.19 -14.68
C ASP A 66 -8.39 21.95 -14.24
N GLN A 67 -7.39 22.14 -13.38
CA GLN A 67 -6.61 21.06 -12.77
C GLN A 67 -7.48 20.15 -11.91
N ALA A 68 -8.39 20.71 -11.11
CA ALA A 68 -9.34 19.95 -10.31
C ALA A 68 -10.27 19.09 -11.20
N ALA A 69 -10.79 19.66 -12.30
CA ALA A 69 -11.61 18.93 -13.26
C ALA A 69 -10.83 17.82 -13.98
N GLN A 70 -9.56 18.09 -14.35
CA GLN A 70 -8.67 17.11 -14.97
C GLN A 70 -8.37 15.93 -14.02
N LEU A 71 -8.13 16.20 -12.74
CA LEU A 71 -7.90 15.16 -11.73
C LEU A 71 -9.12 14.25 -11.59
N ASN A 72 -10.32 14.85 -11.49
CA ASN A 72 -11.56 14.11 -11.39
C ASN A 72 -11.76 13.19 -12.62
N GLU A 73 -11.60 13.74 -13.83
CA GLU A 73 -11.76 12.99 -15.07
C GLU A 73 -10.69 11.89 -15.25
N PHE A 74 -9.46 12.15 -14.82
CA PHE A 74 -8.39 11.15 -14.80
C PHE A 74 -8.79 9.91 -13.99
N VAL A 75 -9.35 10.10 -12.79
CA VAL A 75 -9.83 8.98 -11.97
C VAL A 75 -11.04 8.32 -12.61
N ARG A 76 -12.01 9.11 -13.11
CA ARG A 76 -13.21 8.55 -13.77
C ARG A 76 -12.89 7.59 -14.91
N ARG A 77 -11.80 7.83 -15.65
CA ARG A 77 -11.34 7.01 -16.80
C ARG A 77 -10.45 5.82 -16.41
N GLY A 78 -10.30 5.51 -15.13
CA GLY A 78 -9.48 4.38 -14.66
C GLY A 78 -8.12 4.77 -14.10
N GLY A 79 -7.82 6.06 -13.95
CA GLY A 79 -6.63 6.52 -13.25
C GLY A 79 -6.68 6.23 -11.76
N GLY A 80 -5.52 5.97 -11.16
CA GLY A 80 -5.37 5.81 -9.72
C GLY A 80 -4.87 7.09 -9.05
N VAL A 81 -5.44 7.48 -7.91
CA VAL A 81 -4.94 8.60 -7.10
C VAL A 81 -4.71 8.16 -5.67
N VAL A 82 -3.55 8.52 -5.12
CA VAL A 82 -3.21 8.41 -3.70
C VAL A 82 -2.83 9.79 -3.19
N LEU A 83 -3.63 10.34 -2.28
CA LEU A 83 -3.37 11.62 -1.64
C LEU A 83 -2.82 11.42 -0.23
N LEU A 84 -1.78 12.18 0.13
CA LEU A 84 -1.13 12.13 1.44
C LEU A 84 -1.41 13.39 2.26
N HIS A 85 -1.39 13.26 3.58
CA HIS A 85 -1.51 14.34 4.55
C HIS A 85 -2.67 15.32 4.23
N GLY A 86 -2.40 16.63 4.25
CA GLY A 86 -3.36 17.71 4.01
C GLY A 86 -3.76 17.92 2.56
N THR A 87 -3.28 17.10 1.61
CA THR A 87 -3.54 17.31 0.18
C THR A 87 -5.03 17.34 -0.13
N LEU A 88 -5.81 16.39 0.42
CA LEU A 88 -7.26 16.42 0.25
C LEU A 88 -7.91 17.63 0.93
N ALA A 89 -7.41 18.08 2.08
CA ALA A 89 -7.94 19.27 2.75
C ALA A 89 -7.78 20.52 1.88
N THR A 90 -6.62 20.67 1.23
CA THR A 90 -6.36 21.78 0.30
C THR A 90 -7.13 21.64 -1.02
N TRP A 91 -7.09 20.46 -1.64
CA TRP A 91 -7.61 20.29 -3.00
C TRP A 91 -9.12 20.14 -3.04
N SER A 92 -9.72 19.59 -1.98
CA SER A 92 -11.17 19.42 -1.94
C SER A 92 -11.91 20.74 -1.97
N GLU A 93 -11.29 21.90 -1.69
CA GLU A 93 -11.92 23.24 -1.87
C GLU A 93 -12.67 23.37 -3.20
N HIS A 94 -12.18 22.70 -4.27
CA HIS A 94 -12.91 22.54 -5.52
C HIS A 94 -13.90 21.37 -5.48
N ASP A 95 -15.14 21.62 -5.91
CA ASP A 95 -16.21 20.62 -5.91
C ASP A 95 -15.90 19.36 -6.73
N ALA A 96 -15.14 19.48 -7.82
CA ALA A 96 -14.71 18.32 -8.62
C ALA A 96 -13.86 17.34 -7.80
N VAL A 97 -12.98 17.84 -6.92
CA VAL A 97 -12.17 16.99 -6.02
C VAL A 97 -13.02 16.46 -4.87
N ALA A 98 -13.92 17.27 -4.33
CA ALA A 98 -14.84 16.83 -3.28
C ALA A 98 -15.79 15.72 -3.75
N GLU A 99 -16.25 15.77 -5.01
CA GLU A 99 -17.05 14.70 -5.64
C GLU A 99 -16.25 13.40 -5.78
N MET A 100 -15.02 13.50 -6.29
CA MET A 100 -14.10 12.36 -6.43
C MET A 100 -13.83 11.69 -5.07
N ALA A 101 -13.49 12.49 -4.06
CA ALA A 101 -13.21 12.02 -2.71
C ALA A 101 -14.48 11.55 -1.97
N GLY A 102 -15.64 12.11 -2.32
CA GLY A 102 -16.88 11.95 -1.57
C GLY A 102 -16.84 12.60 -0.18
N TRP A 103 -15.80 13.37 0.13
CA TRP A 103 -15.54 13.88 1.47
C TRP A 103 -14.60 15.09 1.47
N ARG A 104 -14.78 15.99 2.45
CA ARG A 104 -13.95 17.17 2.72
C ARG A 104 -13.30 17.03 4.10
N LEU A 105 -11.98 17.12 4.16
CA LEU A 105 -11.25 17.12 5.43
C LEU A 105 -11.41 18.47 6.14
N GLY A 106 -11.57 18.43 7.46
CA GLY A 106 -11.50 19.63 8.29
C GLY A 106 -10.07 20.08 8.54
N ARG A 107 -9.89 20.88 9.60
CA ARG A 107 -8.55 21.34 10.00
C ARG A 107 -7.77 20.24 10.72
N PRO A 108 -6.43 20.25 10.62
CA PRO A 108 -5.60 19.36 11.42
C PRO A 108 -5.71 19.70 12.90
N ALA A 109 -5.70 18.67 13.73
CA ALA A 109 -5.39 18.74 15.15
C ALA A 109 -3.88 19.00 15.35
N PRO A 110 -3.45 19.48 16.54
CA PRO A 110 -2.02 19.66 16.83
C PRO A 110 -1.22 18.37 16.65
N LEU A 111 0.02 18.51 16.21
CA LEU A 111 1.00 17.43 16.11
C LEU A 111 1.10 16.65 17.43
N THR A 112 0.97 15.34 17.37
CA THR A 112 0.94 14.47 18.55
C THR A 112 1.19 13.02 18.18
N GLU A 113 1.47 12.17 19.17
CA GLU A 113 1.50 10.72 18.96
C GLU A 113 0.08 10.19 18.74
N LEU A 114 -0.14 9.56 17.60
CA LEU A 114 -1.37 8.91 17.21
C LEU A 114 -1.21 7.40 17.35
N VAL A 115 -2.24 6.77 17.91
CA VAL A 115 -2.40 5.31 17.92
C VAL A 115 -3.39 4.95 16.81
N ILE A 116 -2.84 4.46 15.71
CA ILE A 116 -3.58 4.13 14.49
C ILE A 116 -4.01 2.67 14.55
N ARG A 117 -5.32 2.42 14.48
CA ARG A 117 -5.90 1.09 14.29
C ARG A 117 -6.01 0.78 12.80
N VAL A 118 -5.61 -0.42 12.43
CA VAL A 118 -5.56 -0.90 11.05
C VAL A 118 -6.73 -1.85 10.77
N ALA A 119 -7.49 -1.59 9.70
CA ALA A 119 -8.56 -2.45 9.25
C ALA A 119 -8.05 -3.61 8.39
N ASP A 120 -8.84 -4.68 8.25
CA ASP A 120 -8.55 -5.78 7.34
C ASP A 120 -8.87 -5.38 5.89
N HIS A 121 -7.85 -5.27 5.06
CA HIS A 121 -7.95 -4.89 3.65
C HIS A 121 -6.67 -5.29 2.89
N PRO A 122 -6.71 -5.59 1.57
CA PRO A 122 -5.50 -5.88 0.79
C PRO A 122 -4.41 -4.80 0.85
N VAL A 123 -4.80 -3.53 1.04
CA VAL A 123 -3.85 -2.40 1.21
C VAL A 123 -3.12 -2.44 2.56
N THR A 124 -3.75 -2.98 3.59
CA THR A 124 -3.26 -3.00 4.97
C THR A 124 -2.75 -4.36 5.43
N GLU A 125 -2.81 -5.37 4.56
CA GLU A 125 -2.35 -6.73 4.82
C GLU A 125 -0.91 -6.76 5.35
N ARG A 126 -0.61 -7.55 6.39
CA ARG A 126 0.73 -7.63 7.03
C ARG A 126 1.27 -6.28 7.54
N LEU A 127 0.41 -5.31 7.81
CA LEU A 127 0.75 -4.22 8.72
C LEU A 127 0.49 -4.66 10.16
N SER A 128 1.15 -4.01 11.12
CA SER A 128 0.79 -4.17 12.53
C SER A 128 -0.67 -3.76 12.75
N PRO A 129 -1.45 -4.46 13.60
CA PRO A 129 -2.84 -4.09 13.87
C PRO A 129 -2.98 -2.71 14.53
N GLU A 130 -1.91 -2.25 15.18
CA GLU A 130 -1.75 -0.93 15.74
C GLU A 130 -0.41 -0.33 15.30
N ILE A 131 -0.42 0.92 14.83
CA ILE A 131 0.77 1.69 14.45
C ILE A 131 0.83 2.96 15.30
N ARG A 132 2.00 3.26 15.86
CA ARG A 132 2.24 4.52 16.59
C ARG A 132 3.06 5.45 15.73
N VAL A 133 2.56 6.66 15.52
CA VAL A 133 3.20 7.66 14.67
C VAL A 133 2.97 9.06 15.23
N GLU A 134 3.99 9.91 15.20
CA GLU A 134 3.82 11.33 15.51
C GLU A 134 3.41 12.07 14.23
N ASP A 135 2.16 12.52 14.17
CA ASP A 135 1.59 13.20 13.01
C ASP A 135 0.41 14.11 13.41
N GLU A 136 -0.13 14.85 12.45
CA GLU A 136 -1.37 15.60 12.63
C GLU A 136 -2.58 14.76 12.20
N LEU A 137 -3.70 14.94 12.89
CA LEU A 137 -4.96 14.27 12.57
C LEU A 137 -5.96 15.26 11.96
N TYR A 138 -6.42 15.00 10.75
CA TYR A 138 -7.47 15.77 10.12
C TYR A 138 -8.85 15.35 10.65
N LEU A 139 -9.55 16.28 11.30
CA LEU A 139 -10.84 16.00 11.94
C LEU A 139 -11.99 16.15 10.96
N SER A 140 -13.03 15.32 11.09
CA SER A 140 -14.20 15.39 10.21
C SER A 140 -15.40 14.57 10.69
N GLU A 141 -16.47 14.59 9.88
CA GLU A 141 -17.63 13.69 9.97
C GLU A 141 -17.41 12.30 9.30
N GLY A 142 -16.36 12.13 8.47
CA GLY A 142 -15.98 10.87 7.83
C GLY A 142 -16.34 10.75 6.32
N PRO A 143 -15.79 9.74 5.62
CA PRO A 143 -16.09 9.43 4.21
C PRO A 143 -17.50 8.88 4.02
N PRO A 144 -18.01 8.79 2.77
CA PRO A 144 -19.32 8.22 2.50
C PRO A 144 -19.35 6.72 2.81
N ALA A 145 -20.54 6.16 3.03
CA ALA A 145 -20.72 4.81 3.56
C ALA A 145 -20.18 3.69 2.65
N GLU A 146 -20.10 3.93 1.34
CA GLU A 146 -19.55 2.99 0.37
C GLU A 146 -18.01 2.98 0.31
N ALA A 147 -17.34 3.88 1.04
CA ALA A 147 -15.89 3.88 1.15
C ALA A 147 -15.40 2.78 2.10
N ASN A 148 -14.24 2.18 1.77
CA ASN A 148 -13.58 1.24 2.66
C ASN A 148 -12.57 1.99 3.53
N VAL A 149 -12.84 2.04 4.83
CA VAL A 149 -11.92 2.66 5.80
C VAL A 149 -10.75 1.74 6.07
N LEU A 150 -9.53 2.26 5.89
CA LEU A 150 -8.28 1.53 6.05
C LEU A 150 -7.67 1.74 7.43
N LEU A 151 -7.70 2.99 7.92
CA LEU A 151 -7.05 3.40 9.16
C LEU A 151 -7.97 4.30 10.00
N ARG A 152 -7.93 4.11 11.32
CA ARG A 152 -8.69 4.93 12.29
C ARG A 152 -7.82 5.35 13.46
N ALA A 153 -8.12 6.49 14.06
CA ALA A 153 -7.48 6.97 15.29
C ALA A 153 -8.54 7.49 16.27
N SER A 154 -8.35 7.22 17.57
CA SER A 154 -9.19 7.83 18.60
C SER A 154 -8.70 9.23 18.92
N TRP A 155 -9.58 10.24 18.86
CA TRP A 155 -9.28 11.62 19.21
C TRP A 155 -10.39 12.23 20.04
N ARG A 156 -10.08 12.66 21.27
CA ARG A 156 -11.05 13.31 22.18
C ARG A 156 -12.41 12.57 22.25
N PHE A 157 -12.36 11.26 22.49
CA PHE A 157 -13.54 10.38 22.56
C PHE A 157 -14.32 10.20 21.25
N SER A 158 -13.79 10.69 20.13
CA SER A 158 -14.31 10.41 18.79
C SER A 158 -13.40 9.44 18.03
N ASP A 159 -13.98 8.64 17.15
CA ASP A 159 -13.24 7.76 16.26
C ASP A 159 -13.11 8.42 14.88
N GLN A 160 -11.90 8.79 14.51
CA GLN A 160 -11.61 9.56 13.30
C GLN A 160 -11.04 8.66 12.22
N VAL A 161 -11.52 8.83 10.99
CA VAL A 161 -10.96 8.16 9.82
C VAL A 161 -9.66 8.85 9.42
N VAL A 162 -8.59 8.06 9.33
CA VAL A 162 -7.25 8.53 8.95
C VAL A 162 -6.97 8.22 7.48
N ALA A 163 -7.40 7.05 7.02
CA ALA A 163 -7.24 6.66 5.62
C ALA A 163 -8.45 5.85 5.15
N TYR A 164 -8.80 6.02 3.89
CA TYR A 164 -9.86 5.28 3.23
C TYR A 164 -9.56 5.16 1.74
N GLU A 165 -10.24 4.21 1.11
CA GLU A 165 -10.30 4.11 -0.34
C GLU A 165 -11.75 4.08 -0.82
N ARG A 166 -11.96 4.51 -2.07
CA ARG A 166 -13.21 4.31 -2.78
C ARG A 166 -12.99 4.24 -4.28
N GLN A 167 -13.97 3.66 -4.97
CA GLN A 167 -14.07 3.75 -6.43
C GLN A 167 -14.68 5.08 -6.86
N HIS A 168 -14.24 5.61 -7.99
CA HIS A 168 -14.85 6.76 -8.65
C HIS A 168 -14.75 6.61 -10.17
N GLY A 169 -15.89 6.41 -10.84
CA GLY A 169 -15.90 5.93 -12.23
C GLY A 169 -15.20 4.57 -12.33
N ASP A 170 -14.31 4.42 -13.32
CA ASP A 170 -13.54 3.20 -13.53
C ASP A 170 -12.23 3.16 -12.72
N GLY A 171 -11.90 4.25 -12.02
CA GLY A 171 -10.65 4.40 -11.26
C GLY A 171 -10.82 4.26 -9.75
N ARG A 172 -9.70 4.47 -9.05
CA ARG A 172 -9.59 4.28 -7.61
C ARG A 172 -8.95 5.49 -6.95
N PHE A 173 -9.54 5.89 -5.83
CA PHE A 173 -9.07 6.99 -5.00
C PHE A 173 -8.70 6.47 -3.62
N VAL A 174 -7.52 6.86 -3.12
CA VAL A 174 -7.06 6.58 -1.76
C VAL A 174 -6.62 7.88 -1.10
N GLN A 175 -7.12 8.16 0.09
CA GLN A 175 -6.63 9.23 0.95
C GLN A 175 -5.93 8.61 2.16
N ILE A 176 -4.74 9.12 2.49
CA ILE A 176 -4.00 8.80 3.71
C ILE A 176 -3.67 10.12 4.40
N GLY A 177 -4.33 10.43 5.51
CA GLY A 177 -4.18 11.70 6.23
C GLY A 177 -2.85 11.87 6.99
N LEU A 178 -1.96 10.89 6.93
CA LEU A 178 -0.62 10.94 7.53
C LEU A 178 0.40 11.52 6.53
N GLY A 179 1.49 12.09 7.04
CA GLY A 179 2.61 12.60 6.26
C GLY A 179 3.04 14.04 6.59
N HIS A 180 2.82 14.52 7.83
CA HIS A 180 3.22 15.88 8.24
C HIS A 180 4.75 16.06 8.25
N GLY A 181 5.48 15.08 8.79
CA GLY A 181 6.90 15.21 9.11
C GLY A 181 7.78 14.10 8.54
N ALA A 182 9.10 14.29 8.65
CA ALA A 182 10.07 13.33 8.13
C ALA A 182 9.98 11.95 8.79
N ALA A 183 9.59 11.90 10.07
CA ALA A 183 9.42 10.65 10.81
C ALA A 183 8.40 9.72 10.14
N THR A 184 7.25 10.25 9.69
CA THR A 184 6.23 9.47 8.98
C THR A 184 6.77 8.87 7.69
N TYR A 185 7.50 9.64 6.87
CA TYR A 185 8.07 9.12 5.62
C TYR A 185 9.19 8.09 5.82
N GLN A 186 9.86 8.11 6.98
CA GLN A 186 10.88 7.12 7.35
C GLN A 186 10.28 5.85 7.94
N ASP A 187 9.03 5.89 8.40
CA ASP A 187 8.37 4.75 9.04
C ASP A 187 8.13 3.60 8.04
N PRO A 188 8.61 2.37 8.33
CA PRO A 188 8.44 1.23 7.44
C PRO A 188 6.98 0.81 7.21
N GLU A 189 6.10 0.97 8.20
CA GLU A 189 4.68 0.63 8.05
C GLU A 189 3.98 1.64 7.13
N PHE A 190 4.29 2.93 7.27
CA PHE A 190 3.81 3.97 6.36
C PHE A 190 4.31 3.74 4.92
N GLN A 191 5.59 3.41 4.73
CA GLN A 191 6.13 3.10 3.41
C GLN A 191 5.43 1.88 2.77
N LYS A 192 5.19 0.81 3.55
CA LYS A 192 4.45 -0.37 3.10
C LYS A 192 3.01 -0.02 2.72
N LEU A 193 2.34 0.81 3.53
CA LEU A 193 0.98 1.27 3.28
C LEU A 193 0.90 2.04 1.95
N VAL A 194 1.75 3.06 1.76
CA VAL A 194 1.75 3.88 0.53
C VAL A 194 2.08 3.02 -0.68
N HIS A 195 3.06 2.12 -0.56
CA HIS A 195 3.39 1.17 -1.63
C HIS A 195 2.17 0.36 -2.08
N ARG A 196 1.43 -0.23 -1.14
CA ARG A 196 0.24 -1.03 -1.45
C ARG A 196 -0.92 -0.17 -1.92
N ALA A 197 -1.08 1.04 -1.39
CA ALA A 197 -2.08 1.99 -1.87
C ALA A 197 -1.85 2.35 -3.34
N VAL A 198 -0.60 2.59 -3.74
CA VAL A 198 -0.24 2.87 -5.15
C VAL A 198 -0.52 1.65 -6.04
N LEU A 199 -0.13 0.44 -5.62
CA LEU A 199 -0.45 -0.78 -6.37
C LEU A 199 -1.96 -0.98 -6.51
N PHE A 200 -2.71 -0.82 -5.42
CA PHE A 200 -4.15 -0.93 -5.42
C PHE A 200 -4.80 0.10 -6.35
N ALA A 201 -4.39 1.37 -6.25
CA ALA A 201 -4.90 2.46 -7.07
C ALA A 201 -4.60 2.24 -8.57
N SER A 202 -3.49 1.58 -8.91
CA SER A 202 -3.15 1.23 -10.30
C SER A 202 -4.07 0.20 -10.94
N GLY A 203 -4.90 -0.49 -10.15
CA GLY A 203 -5.69 -1.63 -10.62
C GLY A 203 -4.84 -2.87 -10.94
N ALA A 204 -3.56 -2.89 -10.55
CA ALA A 204 -2.71 -4.06 -10.74
C ALA A 204 -3.30 -5.28 -10.02
N ALA A 205 -3.32 -6.41 -10.73
CA ALA A 205 -3.76 -7.67 -10.15
C ALA A 205 -2.88 -8.04 -8.94
N GLN A 206 -3.50 -8.59 -7.91
CA GLN A 206 -2.78 -9.13 -6.77
C GLN A 206 -1.77 -10.18 -7.26
N ALA A 207 -0.56 -10.15 -6.70
CA ALA A 207 0.43 -11.16 -7.03
C ALA A 207 -0.10 -12.55 -6.65
N PRO A 208 0.14 -13.58 -7.48
CA PRO A 208 -0.25 -14.93 -7.11
C PRO A 208 0.51 -15.37 -5.85
N THR A 209 -0.12 -16.26 -5.10
CA THR A 209 0.50 -16.94 -3.97
C THR A 209 1.78 -17.64 -4.41
N VAL A 210 2.85 -17.49 -3.62
CA VAL A 210 4.13 -18.15 -3.86
C VAL A 210 4.12 -19.51 -3.17
N GLY A 211 4.27 -20.58 -3.94
CA GLY A 211 4.49 -21.91 -3.39
C GLY A 211 5.87 -22.02 -2.76
N VAL A 212 5.91 -22.49 -1.52
CA VAL A 212 7.12 -22.62 -0.70
C VAL A 212 7.46 -24.10 -0.51
N GLY A 213 8.68 -24.45 -0.84
CA GLY A 213 9.27 -25.76 -0.57
C GLY A 213 10.11 -25.74 0.71
N LEU A 214 10.01 -26.78 1.53
CA LEU A 214 10.85 -26.94 2.72
C LEU A 214 12.05 -27.83 2.43
N ILE A 215 13.27 -27.38 2.69
CA ILE A 215 14.48 -28.21 2.60
C ILE A 215 14.83 -28.77 3.98
N GLY A 216 14.59 -30.06 4.15
CA GLY A 216 14.72 -30.80 5.39
C GLY A 216 13.43 -30.75 6.22
N TYR A 217 12.97 -31.90 6.68
CA TYR A 217 11.82 -32.01 7.58
C TYR A 217 12.25 -32.46 8.99
N GLY A 218 13.14 -31.65 9.57
CA GLY A 218 13.70 -31.83 10.92
C GLY A 218 12.89 -31.13 12.01
N ALA A 219 13.51 -30.93 13.18
CA ALA A 219 12.84 -30.45 14.39
C ALA A 219 12.11 -29.09 14.25
N ILE A 220 12.58 -28.21 13.36
CA ILE A 220 12.01 -26.87 13.17
C ILE A 220 11.10 -26.75 11.93
N ALA A 221 11.02 -27.79 11.09
CA ALA A 221 10.32 -27.71 9.81
C ALA A 221 8.82 -27.43 9.98
N ARG A 222 8.20 -27.97 11.05
CA ARG A 222 6.81 -27.68 11.38
C ARG A 222 6.59 -26.19 11.72
N GLY A 223 7.48 -25.59 12.50
CA GLY A 223 7.39 -24.16 12.84
C GLY A 223 7.54 -23.27 11.60
N HIS A 224 8.39 -23.66 10.64
CA HIS A 224 8.46 -22.99 9.34
C HIS A 224 7.16 -23.15 8.56
N ALA A 225 6.63 -24.37 8.45
CA ALA A 225 5.38 -24.62 7.75
C ALA A 225 4.21 -23.81 8.33
N GLU A 226 4.07 -23.77 9.66
CA GLU A 226 3.05 -22.97 10.35
C GLU A 226 3.21 -21.47 10.07
N SER A 227 4.45 -20.96 10.11
CA SER A 227 4.73 -19.55 9.82
C SER A 227 4.43 -19.18 8.37
N ILE A 228 4.74 -20.07 7.43
CA ILE A 228 4.44 -19.89 6.00
C ILE A 228 2.93 -19.87 5.79
N SER A 229 2.21 -20.86 6.32
CA SER A 229 0.75 -20.95 6.19
C SER A 229 0.01 -19.79 6.86
N ALA A 230 0.59 -19.20 7.91
CA ALA A 230 0.07 -18.00 8.56
C ALA A 230 0.43 -16.69 7.84
N THR A 231 1.25 -16.73 6.79
CA THR A 231 1.68 -15.56 6.03
C THR A 231 0.88 -15.45 4.73
N PRO A 232 -0.02 -14.46 4.60
CA PRO A 232 -0.77 -14.28 3.36
C PRO A 232 0.14 -14.10 2.15
N GLY A 233 -0.22 -14.76 1.06
CA GLY A 233 0.55 -14.80 -0.19
C GLY A 233 1.66 -15.87 -0.23
N LEU A 234 1.82 -16.69 0.81
CA LEU A 234 2.65 -17.88 0.79
C LEU A 234 1.80 -19.14 1.00
N ASP A 235 2.29 -20.28 0.49
CA ASP A 235 1.63 -21.57 0.65
C ASP A 235 2.66 -22.70 0.66
N VAL A 236 2.59 -23.60 1.65
CA VAL A 236 3.53 -24.72 1.74
C VAL A 236 3.10 -25.78 0.72
N ARG A 237 3.96 -26.04 -0.27
CA ARG A 237 3.61 -26.89 -1.42
C ARG A 237 4.35 -28.21 -1.50
N ALA A 238 5.55 -28.26 -0.93
CA ALA A 238 6.36 -29.47 -0.93
C ALA A 238 7.43 -29.47 0.16
N ALA A 239 8.02 -30.63 0.42
CA ALA A 239 9.20 -30.77 1.27
C ALA A 239 10.23 -31.70 0.60
N ALA A 240 11.52 -31.49 0.86
CA ALA A 240 12.58 -32.40 0.47
C ALA A 240 13.34 -32.88 1.70
N ASP A 241 13.60 -34.17 1.81
CA ASP A 241 14.50 -34.70 2.85
C ASP A 241 15.20 -35.97 2.35
N ILE A 242 16.46 -36.15 2.71
CA ILE A 242 17.22 -37.36 2.35
C ILE A 242 16.67 -38.61 3.07
N SER A 243 16.07 -38.44 4.25
CA SER A 243 15.46 -39.52 5.03
C SER A 243 14.07 -39.88 4.51
N PRO A 244 13.82 -41.14 4.10
CA PRO A 244 12.49 -41.60 3.70
C PRO A 244 11.42 -41.38 4.78
N GLU A 245 11.76 -41.64 6.05
CA GLU A 245 10.83 -41.47 7.18
C GLU A 245 10.41 -40.01 7.35
N ARG A 246 11.33 -39.06 7.12
CA ARG A 246 11.03 -37.63 7.23
C ARG A 246 10.18 -37.13 6.06
N ARG A 247 10.37 -37.70 4.86
CA ARG A 247 9.50 -37.41 3.71
C ARG A 247 8.07 -37.90 3.95
N GLU A 248 7.92 -39.14 4.42
CA GLU A 248 6.60 -39.67 4.79
C GLU A 248 5.94 -38.86 5.90
N LEU A 249 6.72 -38.42 6.89
CA LEU A 249 6.25 -37.54 7.95
C LEU A 249 5.75 -36.19 7.37
N ALA A 250 6.53 -35.55 6.51
CA ALA A 250 6.15 -34.28 5.86
C ALA A 250 4.87 -34.43 5.03
N SER A 251 4.79 -35.45 4.17
CA SER A 251 3.59 -35.69 3.36
C SER A 251 2.35 -35.98 4.20
N ARG A 252 2.50 -36.68 5.33
CA ARG A 252 1.37 -36.96 6.23
C ARG A 252 0.91 -35.73 7.01
N GLU A 253 1.84 -34.95 7.56
CA GLU A 253 1.51 -33.82 8.43
C GLU A 253 1.05 -32.59 7.66
N LEU A 254 1.69 -32.32 6.52
CA LEU A 254 1.41 -31.12 5.73
C LEU A 254 0.51 -31.39 4.53
N GLY A 255 0.30 -32.66 4.14
CA GLY A 255 -0.50 -33.00 2.96
C GLY A 255 0.17 -32.62 1.64
N VAL A 256 1.51 -32.53 1.62
CA VAL A 256 2.30 -32.05 0.46
C VAL A 256 3.11 -33.14 -0.22
N ASN A 257 3.53 -32.88 -1.45
CA ASN A 257 4.49 -33.72 -2.14
C ASN A 257 5.84 -33.72 -1.41
N SER A 258 6.52 -34.87 -1.39
CA SER A 258 7.87 -34.97 -0.82
C SER A 258 8.89 -35.51 -1.82
N TYR A 259 10.08 -34.90 -1.80
CA TYR A 259 11.16 -35.16 -2.76
C TYR A 259 12.40 -35.72 -2.06
N SER A 260 13.14 -36.58 -2.75
CA SER A 260 14.31 -37.27 -2.17
C SER A 260 15.57 -36.39 -2.13
N SER A 261 15.57 -35.29 -2.88
CA SER A 261 16.66 -34.32 -2.97
C SER A 261 16.12 -32.89 -3.10
N ALA A 262 16.96 -31.92 -2.74
CA ALA A 262 16.63 -30.51 -2.94
C ALA A 262 16.55 -30.16 -4.43
N GLU A 263 17.36 -30.81 -5.28
CA GLU A 263 17.35 -30.61 -6.73
C GLU A 263 16.04 -31.05 -7.39
N GLU A 264 15.37 -32.09 -6.86
CA GLU A 264 14.03 -32.47 -7.33
C GLU A 264 12.99 -31.43 -6.95
N LEU A 265 13.00 -30.95 -5.70
CA LEU A 265 12.12 -29.89 -5.22
C LEU A 265 12.28 -28.60 -6.02
N LEU A 266 13.53 -28.19 -6.31
CA LEU A 266 13.82 -26.97 -7.07
C LEU A 266 13.39 -27.03 -8.54
N ARG A 267 13.09 -28.23 -9.07
CA ARG A 267 12.55 -28.40 -10.43
C ARG A 267 11.03 -28.38 -10.47
N ASP A 268 10.36 -28.40 -9.32
CA ASP A 268 8.91 -28.32 -9.24
C ASP A 268 8.45 -26.91 -9.67
N PRO A 269 7.67 -26.78 -10.75
CA PRO A 269 7.23 -25.49 -11.25
C PRO A 269 6.30 -24.74 -10.29
N ASP A 270 5.70 -25.42 -9.31
CA ASP A 270 4.84 -24.81 -8.29
C ASP A 270 5.65 -24.23 -7.12
N ILE A 271 6.97 -24.43 -7.08
CA ILE A 271 7.87 -23.92 -6.05
C ILE A 271 8.57 -22.64 -6.53
N GLY A 272 8.14 -21.50 -5.97
CA GLY A 272 8.74 -20.19 -6.25
C GLY A 272 9.73 -19.72 -5.18
N LEU A 273 9.78 -20.39 -4.03
CA LEU A 273 10.66 -20.10 -2.90
C LEU A 273 11.00 -21.39 -2.15
N VAL A 274 12.21 -21.50 -1.62
CA VAL A 274 12.59 -22.56 -0.68
C VAL A 274 13.06 -21.97 0.65
N VAL A 275 12.74 -22.67 1.75
CA VAL A 275 13.14 -22.34 3.12
C VAL A 275 13.87 -23.53 3.72
#